data_AF-A0A818E5K0-F1
#
_entry.id   AF-A0A818E5K0-F1
#
_cell.length_a   1.000
_cell.length_b   1.000
_cell.length_c   1.000
_cell.angle_alpha   90.00
_cell.angle_beta   90.00
_cell.angle_gamma   90.00
#
_symmetry.space_group_name_H-M   'P 1'
#
loop_
_entity.id
_entity.type
_entity.pdbx_description
1 polymer ?
#
loop_
_entity_poly.entity_id
_entity_poly.type
_entity_poly.pdbx_seq_one_letter_code
_entity_poly.pdbx_strand_id
1 'polypeptide(L)'
;GLLSLTTVDYQQPKNDEIDLPTGCISDSYLTGEIFGSHISLEDVPNLCDRVVLCPKTEHSLIVNEQVLQHLPGVETVYSSVDDIECEDGEDVCNYPTEFLNSLTPSGMPPHKLNLKANAIAMLL
;
A
#
# COMPACT_ATOMS: atom_id res chain seq x y z
N GLY A 1 -22.51 -8.19 -9.01
CA GLY A 1 -23.20 -6.89 -9.03
C GLY A 1 -22.14 -5.83 -8.90
N LEU A 2 -21.85 -5.12 -9.98
CA LEU A 2 -20.86 -4.05 -10.01
C LEU A 2 -21.52 -2.78 -9.46
N LEU A 3 -21.01 -2.24 -8.36
CA LEU A 3 -21.33 -0.88 -7.96
C LEU A 3 -20.73 0.06 -9.00
N SER A 4 -21.61 0.77 -9.71
CA SER A 4 -21.27 1.76 -10.72
C SER A 4 -20.55 2.93 -10.07
N LEU A 5 -19.27 3.13 -10.40
CA LEU A 5 -18.47 4.30 -10.04
C LEU A 5 -18.85 5.56 -10.86
N THR A 6 -20.04 5.60 -11.46
CA THR A 6 -20.41 6.65 -12.42
C THR A 6 -21.69 7.36 -12.02
N THR A 7 -21.74 8.00 -10.85
CA THR A 7 -22.59 9.19 -10.68
C THR A 7 -22.03 10.06 -9.55
N VAL A 8 -20.86 10.63 -9.77
CA VAL A 8 -20.54 11.92 -9.15
C VAL A 8 -20.93 12.94 -10.21
N ASP A 9 -21.91 13.79 -9.92
CA ASP A 9 -22.34 14.85 -10.83
C ASP A 9 -21.14 15.73 -11.16
N TYR A 10 -20.54 15.51 -12.34
CA TYR A 10 -19.39 16.27 -12.82
C TYR A 10 -19.85 17.71 -13.07
N GLN A 11 -19.64 18.58 -12.09
CA GLN A 11 -19.82 20.02 -12.25
C GLN A 11 -18.63 20.54 -13.05
N GLN A 12 -18.90 21.23 -14.16
CA GLN A 12 -17.86 21.83 -14.98
C GLN A 12 -17.05 22.81 -14.12
N PRO A 13 -15.71 22.68 -14.03
CA PRO A 13 -14.90 23.48 -13.11
C PRO A 13 -15.10 24.96 -13.43
N LYS A 14 -15.48 25.74 -12.41
CA LYS A 14 -15.43 27.19 -12.50
C LYS A 14 -14.03 27.61 -12.07
N ASN A 15 -13.32 28.31 -12.95
CA ASN A 15 -12.04 28.95 -12.61
C ASN A 15 -10.88 27.96 -12.32
N ASP A 16 -10.80 26.85 -13.06
CA ASP A 16 -9.80 25.77 -12.88
C ASP A 16 -9.83 25.06 -11.52
N GLU A 17 -10.87 25.31 -10.71
CA GLU A 17 -11.06 24.68 -9.40
C GLU A 17 -12.14 23.59 -9.51
N ILE A 18 -11.82 22.39 -8.99
CA ILE A 18 -12.76 21.26 -8.89
C ILE A 18 -13.16 21.15 -7.43
N ASP A 19 -14.41 21.46 -7.13
CA ASP A 19 -15.00 21.20 -5.82
C ASP A 19 -15.26 19.69 -5.67
N LEU A 20 -14.55 19.05 -4.73
CA LEU A 20 -14.83 17.66 -4.39
C LEU A 20 -16.15 17.56 -3.61
N PRO A 21 -17.04 16.62 -3.95
CA PRO A 21 -18.24 16.38 -3.17
C PRO A 21 -17.86 16.04 -1.73
N THR A 22 -18.59 16.58 -0.75
CA THR A 22 -18.33 16.32 0.67
C THR A 22 -18.41 14.84 1.06
N GLY A 23 -19.16 14.02 0.30
CA GLY A 23 -19.21 12.56 0.48
C GLY A 23 -18.00 11.79 -0.11
N CYS A 24 -17.10 12.48 -0.81
CA CYS A 24 -15.86 11.91 -1.36
C CYS A 24 -14.63 12.23 -0.51
N ILE A 25 -14.83 12.91 0.63
CA ILE A 25 -13.77 13.32 1.55
C ILE A 25 -13.94 12.48 2.82
N SER A 26 -12.88 11.78 3.23
CA SER A 26 -12.80 11.08 4.51
C SER A 26 -11.95 11.91 5.47
N ASP A 27 -12.42 12.05 6.71
CA ASP A 27 -11.90 13.08 7.63
C ASP A 27 -10.62 12.67 8.36
N SER A 28 -10.25 11.39 8.41
CA SER A 28 -8.92 10.99 8.95
C SER A 28 -8.58 9.50 8.91
N TYR A 29 -9.53 8.57 8.72
CA TYR A 29 -9.25 7.14 8.91
C TYR A 29 -9.83 6.21 7.84
N LEU A 30 -9.35 6.40 6.61
CA LEU A 30 -9.80 5.64 5.43
C LEU A 30 -9.68 4.12 5.62
N THR A 31 -8.59 3.63 6.21
CA THR A 31 -8.36 2.19 6.39
C THR A 31 -9.37 1.58 7.36
N GLY A 32 -9.72 2.26 8.44
CA GLY A 32 -10.77 1.77 9.34
C GLY A 32 -12.18 1.94 8.78
N GLU A 33 -12.44 2.94 7.93
CA GLU A 33 -13.72 3.06 7.24
C GLU A 33 -13.94 1.93 6.23
N ILE A 34 -12.89 1.56 5.49
CA ILE A 34 -12.99 0.53 4.44
C ILE A 34 -12.86 -0.88 5.02
N PHE A 35 -11.91 -1.13 5.92
CA PHE A 35 -11.59 -2.48 6.41
C PHE A 35 -12.05 -2.74 7.85
N GLY A 36 -12.47 -1.71 8.59
CA GLY A 36 -12.71 -1.78 10.02
C GLY A 36 -11.41 -1.55 10.82
N SER A 37 -11.55 -1.19 12.10
CA SER A 37 -10.38 -1.01 13.00
C SER A 37 -9.73 -2.33 13.45
N HIS A 38 -10.45 -3.45 13.29
CA HIS A 38 -9.97 -4.78 13.61
C HIS A 38 -10.60 -5.78 12.64
N ILE A 39 -9.78 -6.52 11.91
CA ILE A 39 -10.23 -7.53 10.96
C ILE A 39 -10.35 -8.85 11.73
N SER A 40 -11.52 -9.49 11.71
CA SER A 40 -11.66 -10.83 12.29
C SER A 40 -11.34 -11.92 11.27
N LEU A 41 -11.14 -13.16 11.73
CA LEU A 41 -10.94 -14.30 10.80
C LEU A 41 -12.17 -14.56 9.91
N GLU A 42 -13.35 -14.13 10.33
CA GLU A 42 -14.59 -14.24 9.56
C GLU A 42 -14.66 -13.21 8.42
N ASP A 43 -13.94 -12.09 8.56
CA ASP A 43 -13.88 -11.03 7.55
C ASP A 43 -12.88 -11.33 6.44
N VAL A 44 -11.87 -12.18 6.70
CA VAL A 44 -10.78 -12.52 5.78
C VAL A 44 -11.27 -12.87 4.36
N PRO A 45 -12.30 -13.72 4.17
CA PRO A 45 -12.79 -14.05 2.83
C PRO A 45 -13.35 -12.85 2.07
N ASN A 46 -13.83 -11.82 2.77
CA ASN A 46 -14.43 -10.62 2.18
C ASN A 46 -13.40 -9.51 1.93
N LEU A 47 -12.14 -9.70 2.32
CA LEU A 47 -11.08 -8.70 2.11
C LEU A 47 -10.75 -8.50 0.63
N CYS A 48 -10.89 -9.55 -0.20
CA CYS A 48 -10.60 -9.47 -1.63
C CYS A 48 -11.55 -8.54 -2.41
N ASP A 49 -12.72 -8.25 -1.85
CA ASP A 49 -13.70 -7.33 -2.45
C ASP A 49 -13.40 -5.85 -2.14
N ARG A 50 -12.41 -5.57 -1.29
CA ARG A 50 -12.07 -4.23 -0.83
C ARG A 50 -10.67 -3.84 -1.31
N VAL A 51 -10.54 -2.69 -1.97
CA VAL A 51 -9.26 -2.20 -2.51
C VAL A 51 -9.12 -0.70 -2.29
N VAL A 52 -7.90 -0.27 -1.96
CA VAL A 52 -7.52 1.15 -1.92
C VAL A 52 -6.47 1.39 -2.99
N LEU A 53 -6.76 2.32 -3.89
CA LEU A 53 -5.84 2.73 -4.94
C LEU A 53 -5.18 4.06 -4.57
N CYS A 54 -3.86 4.13 -4.66
CA CYS A 54 -3.10 5.34 -4.40
C CYS A 54 -2.40 5.80 -5.68
N PRO A 55 -2.33 7.12 -5.96
CA PRO A 55 -1.58 7.64 -7.11
C PRO A 55 -0.06 7.40 -7.02
N LYS A 56 0.48 7.26 -5.80
CA LYS A 56 1.90 7.04 -5.51
C LYS A 56 2.10 5.74 -4.75
N THR A 57 3.14 5.00 -5.12
CA THR A 57 3.53 3.74 -4.48
C THR A 57 3.83 3.92 -2.98
N GLU A 58 4.49 5.02 -2.60
CA GLU A 58 4.79 5.34 -1.20
C GLU A 58 3.52 5.36 -0.32
N HIS A 59 2.45 5.99 -0.81
CA HIS A 59 1.18 6.05 -0.08
C HIS A 59 0.50 4.68 -0.04
N SER A 60 0.57 3.88 -1.11
CA SER A 60 0.01 2.52 -1.07
C SER A 60 0.76 1.63 -0.07
N LEU A 61 2.07 1.80 0.10
CA LEU A 61 2.83 1.05 1.11
C LEU A 61 2.37 1.41 2.53
N ILE A 62 2.17 2.70 2.82
CA ILE A 62 1.65 3.15 4.11
C ILE A 62 0.26 2.57 4.38
N VAL A 63 -0.63 2.58 3.38
CA VAL A 63 -1.97 2.00 3.50
C VAL A 63 -1.89 0.49 3.73
N ASN A 64 -1.04 -0.23 3.00
CA ASN A 64 -0.86 -1.66 3.15
C ASN A 64 -0.38 -2.02 4.57
N GLU A 65 0.58 -1.28 5.11
CA GLU A 65 1.06 -1.46 6.49
C GLU A 65 -0.04 -1.19 7.52
N GLN A 66 -0.86 -0.15 7.33
CA GLN A 66 -1.99 0.13 8.22
C GLN A 66 -3.04 -0.99 8.22
N VAL A 67 -3.41 -1.50 7.04
CA VAL A 67 -4.36 -2.62 6.93
C VAL A 67 -3.76 -3.89 7.53
N LEU A 68 -2.45 -4.12 7.36
CA LEU A 68 -1.74 -5.22 7.99
C LEU A 68 -1.80 -5.14 9.53
N GLN A 69 -1.78 -3.93 10.11
CA GLN A 69 -1.92 -3.75 11.56
C GLN A 69 -3.32 -4.16 12.07
N HIS A 70 -4.36 -4.03 11.25
CA HIS A 70 -5.72 -4.48 11.59
C HIS A 70 -5.90 -6.00 11.56
N LEU A 71 -5.02 -6.72 10.85
CA LEU A 71 -5.07 -8.18 10.80
C LEU A 71 -4.61 -8.80 12.13
N PRO A 72 -5.28 -9.88 12.57
CA PRO A 72 -4.88 -10.62 13.75
C PRO A 72 -3.66 -11.49 13.43
N GLY A 73 -2.90 -11.83 14.47
CA GLY A 73 -1.75 -12.73 14.36
C GLY A 73 -0.39 -12.02 14.48
N VAL A 74 0.65 -12.85 14.48
CA VAL A 74 2.03 -12.39 14.67
C VAL A 74 2.59 -11.89 13.35
N GLU A 75 3.17 -10.69 13.37
CA GLU A 75 3.88 -10.10 12.24
C GLU A 75 5.24 -10.79 12.07
N THR A 76 5.54 -11.14 10.82
CA THR A 76 6.82 -11.69 10.40
C THR A 76 7.44 -10.76 9.36
N VAL A 77 8.69 -10.39 9.57
CA VAL A 77 9.45 -9.51 8.66
C VAL A 77 10.37 -10.35 7.80
N TYR A 78 10.24 -10.21 6.49
CA TYR A 78 11.13 -10.82 5.49
C TYR A 78 11.99 -9.71 4.88
N SER A 79 13.31 -9.79 5.06
CA SER A 79 14.25 -8.85 4.44
C SER A 79 14.79 -9.42 3.13
N SER A 80 14.96 -8.60 2.09
CA SER A 80 15.67 -9.03 0.88
C SER A 80 17.17 -9.21 1.17
N VAL A 81 17.80 -10.07 0.37
CA VAL A 81 19.24 -10.30 0.39
C VAL A 81 19.82 -9.44 -0.73
N ASP A 82 20.17 -8.20 -0.38
CA ASP A 82 20.76 -7.24 -1.32
C ASP A 82 22.29 -7.41 -1.29
N ASP A 83 22.79 -8.46 -1.93
CA ASP A 83 24.23 -8.63 -2.14
C ASP A 83 24.68 -7.90 -3.41
N ILE A 84 25.80 -7.19 -3.30
CA ILE A 84 26.39 -6.43 -4.39
C ILE A 84 27.37 -7.33 -5.14
N GLU A 85 27.06 -7.68 -6.39
CA GLU A 85 28.05 -8.22 -7.32
C GLU A 85 28.79 -7.07 -8.00
N CYS A 86 29.91 -6.61 -7.42
CA CYS A 86 30.81 -5.64 -8.04
C CYS A 86 32.15 -6.32 -8.42
N GLU A 87 32.56 -6.21 -9.67
CA GLU A 87 33.91 -6.64 -10.12
C GLU A 87 35.00 -5.68 -9.62
N ASP A 88 34.68 -4.39 -9.43
CA ASP A 88 35.59 -3.35 -8.96
C ASP A 88 35.16 -2.80 -7.58
N GLY A 89 36.07 -2.83 -6.60
CA GLY A 89 35.78 -2.47 -5.21
C GLY A 89 35.42 -1.00 -4.94
N GLU A 90 35.47 -0.12 -5.95
CA GLU A 90 35.08 1.29 -5.82
C GLU A 90 33.55 1.48 -5.85
N ASP A 91 32.80 0.63 -6.54
CA ASP A 91 31.33 0.77 -6.64
C ASP A 91 30.60 0.40 -5.34
N VAL A 92 31.20 -0.48 -4.51
CA VAL A 92 30.69 -0.82 -3.17
C VAL A 92 30.67 0.42 -2.25
N CYS A 93 31.58 1.38 -2.46
CA CYS A 93 31.62 2.63 -1.71
C CYS A 93 30.60 3.67 -2.21
N ASN A 94 30.15 3.58 -3.46
CA ASN A 94 29.21 4.54 -4.05
C ASN A 94 27.74 4.22 -3.73
N TYR A 95 27.41 2.95 -3.48
CA TYR A 95 26.05 2.51 -3.19
C TYR A 95 26.02 1.67 -1.91
N PRO A 96 25.98 2.31 -0.72
CA PRO A 96 25.89 1.57 0.52
C PRO A 96 24.59 0.76 0.56
N THR A 97 24.63 -0.40 1.23
CA THR A 97 23.48 -1.30 1.35
C THR A 97 22.27 -0.58 1.96
N GLU A 98 22.48 0.39 2.86
CA GLU A 98 21.41 1.23 3.42
C GLU A 98 20.65 2.03 2.34
N PHE A 99 21.35 2.52 1.32
CA PHE A 99 20.73 3.23 0.19
C PHE A 99 19.90 2.25 -0.65
N LEU A 100 20.44 1.07 -0.97
CA LEU A 100 19.71 0.04 -1.73
C LEU A 100 18.47 -0.46 -0.99
N ASN A 101 18.60 -0.73 0.31
CA ASN A 101 17.51 -1.17 1.17
C ASN A 101 16.39 -0.11 1.29
N SER A 102 16.66 1.15 0.94
CA SER A 102 15.65 2.21 0.90
C SER A 102 14.91 2.29 -0.44
N LEU A 103 15.48 1.71 -1.50
CA LEU A 103 14.85 1.73 -2.81
C LEU A 103 13.66 0.77 -2.83
N THR A 104 12.56 1.22 -3.41
CA THR A 104 11.43 0.36 -3.77
C THR A 104 11.21 0.47 -5.28
N PRO A 105 12.06 -0.19 -6.08
CA PRO A 105 11.95 -0.09 -7.54
C PRO A 105 10.61 -0.62 -8.02
N SER A 106 10.04 -0.03 -9.08
CA SER A 106 8.73 -0.45 -9.57
C SER A 106 8.75 -1.92 -9.99
N GLY A 107 7.85 -2.72 -9.44
CA GLY A 107 7.76 -4.15 -9.74
C GLY A 107 8.56 -5.06 -8.82
N MET A 108 9.21 -4.54 -7.77
CA MET A 108 9.75 -5.35 -6.68
C MET A 108 9.07 -5.04 -5.35
N PRO A 109 8.92 -6.04 -4.46
CA PRO A 109 8.50 -5.79 -3.10
C PRO A 109 9.54 -4.91 -2.37
N PRO A 110 9.13 -4.19 -1.31
CA PRO A 110 10.07 -3.43 -0.49
C PRO A 110 11.12 -4.35 0.15
N HIS A 111 12.32 -3.82 0.41
CA HIS A 111 13.42 -4.55 1.06
C HIS A 111 12.96 -5.24 2.34
N LYS A 112 12.10 -4.59 3.15
CA LYS A 112 11.41 -5.21 4.28
C LYS A 112 9.96 -5.46 3.92
N LEU A 113 9.58 -6.73 3.88
CA LEU A 113 8.21 -7.16 3.65
C LEU A 113 7.63 -7.68 4.97
N ASN A 114 6.71 -6.91 5.54
CA ASN A 114 5.97 -7.29 6.74
C ASN A 114 4.73 -8.09 6.33
N LEU A 115 4.52 -9.26 6.95
CA LEU A 115 3.36 -10.11 6.68
C LEU A 115 2.78 -10.70 7.97
N LYS A 116 1.47 -10.96 7.94
CA LYS A 116 0.73 -11.70 8.96
C LYS A 116 -0.03 -12.84 8.31
N ALA A 117 -0.44 -13.82 9.11
CA ALA A 117 -1.34 -14.87 8.66
C ALA A 117 -2.61 -14.25 8.07
N ASN A 118 -3.05 -14.76 6.91
CA ASN A 118 -4.21 -14.27 6.14
C ASN A 118 -4.02 -12.90 5.45
N ALA A 119 -2.82 -12.33 5.45
CA ALA A 119 -2.54 -11.17 4.61
C ALA A 119 -2.64 -11.53 3.11
N ILE A 120 -3.22 -10.62 2.32
CA ILE A 120 -3.27 -10.75 0.86
C ILE A 120 -1.96 -10.24 0.30
N ALA A 121 -1.25 -11.08 -0.45
CA ALA A 121 -0.02 -10.71 -1.15
C ALA A 121 -0.21 -10.87 -2.66
N MET A 122 0.41 -9.97 -3.42
CA MET A 122 0.49 -10.07 -4.88
C MET A 122 1.87 -10.62 -5.27
N LEU A 123 1.88 -11.56 -6.21
CA LEU A 123 3.11 -12.01 -6.86
C LEU A 123 3.41 -11.04 -8.01
N LEU A 124 4.62 -10.48 -8.02
CA LEU A 124 5.11 -9.52 -9.03
C LEU A 124 6.01 -10.20 -10.05
#